data_AF-A0A4R4GJW0-F1
#
_entry.id   AF-A0A4R4GJW0-F1
#
_cell.length_a   1.000
_cell.length_b   1.000
_cell.length_c   1.000
_cell.angle_alpha   90.00
_cell.angle_beta   90.00
_cell.angle_gamma   90.00
#
_symmetry.space_group_name_H-M   'P 1'
#
loop_
_entity.id
_entity.type
_entity.pdbx_description
1 polymer ?
#
loop_
_entity_poly.entity_id
_entity_poly.type
_entity_poly.pdbx_seq_one_letter_code
_entity_poly.pdbx_strand_id
1 'polypeptide(L)'
;MKNEKSTFSVLFYLKKDKMKKSGLVPIHARITINGKQTQFNTKLEVLETNWKSGRAIGKSMEIQRLNSMLDDIKANIRSHFHNQLMRDSYVTPESVKNALLGKEEEANTIISFFTQHNDQYKKKVAAGEATPKTYSRYELTKLRLIEYMKDEYRVSDLPIRQINKVFIENFYLYIIKNHDCSPNTAMKFIQRFRTVVNFAQATGLITADPFAHYKLKFEYIERGYLDKDEISRLCNKEFASKRLEQVRDIFIFSCYTGLSYVDICELTRSDIRMAFDDNLWIIKKRHKTKVTSNIRLLDIPKAILNKYEGKLKNGQLLPVISNQKMNDYLKEIATVCGIDKNVTFHIARHLISSF
;
A
#
# COMPACT_ATOMS: atom_id res chain seq x y z
N MET A 1 -1.30 -29.16 -35.26
CA MET A 1 -1.15 -29.18 -33.79
C MET A 1 -2.04 -30.30 -33.25
N LYS A 2 -1.47 -31.26 -32.51
CA LYS A 2 -2.25 -32.34 -31.88
C LYS A 2 -3.20 -31.72 -30.84
N ASN A 3 -4.50 -31.96 -30.98
CA ASN A 3 -5.49 -31.71 -29.93
C ASN A 3 -5.16 -32.60 -28.73
N GLU A 4 -4.42 -32.09 -27.75
CA GLU A 4 -4.36 -32.72 -26.44
C GLU A 4 -5.75 -32.61 -25.80
N LYS A 5 -6.54 -33.68 -25.91
CA LYS A 5 -7.78 -33.84 -25.14
C LYS A 5 -7.39 -33.79 -23.67
N SER A 6 -7.67 -32.66 -23.00
CA SER A 6 -7.52 -32.57 -21.55
C SER A 6 -8.38 -33.65 -20.90
N THR A 7 -7.74 -34.57 -20.16
CA THR A 7 -8.44 -35.69 -19.52
C THR A 7 -9.02 -35.19 -18.20
N PHE A 8 -10.34 -35.02 -18.12
CA PHE A 8 -11.06 -34.61 -16.91
C PHE A 8 -11.94 -35.75 -16.41
N SER A 9 -11.79 -36.13 -15.14
CA SER A 9 -12.69 -37.09 -14.49
C SER A 9 -13.00 -36.75 -13.05
N VAL A 10 -14.21 -37.11 -12.62
CA VAL A 10 -14.69 -36.98 -11.25
C VAL A 10 -15.18 -38.33 -10.77
N LEU A 11 -14.61 -38.82 -9.68
CA LEU A 11 -14.93 -40.10 -9.08
C LEU A 11 -15.34 -39.90 -7.62
N PHE A 12 -16.35 -40.64 -7.19
CA PHE A 12 -16.71 -40.76 -5.78
C PHE A 12 -16.22 -42.11 -5.25
N TYR A 13 -15.71 -42.13 -4.03
CA TYR A 13 -15.26 -43.36 -3.37
C TYR A 13 -15.40 -43.26 -1.86
N LEU A 14 -15.50 -44.41 -1.21
CA LEU A 14 -15.56 -44.50 0.25
C LEU A 14 -14.16 -44.36 0.84
N LYS A 15 -14.04 -43.51 1.86
CA LYS A 15 -12.81 -43.39 2.63
C LYS A 15 -12.87 -44.32 3.85
N LYS A 16 -12.62 -45.61 3.61
CA LYS A 16 -12.82 -46.70 4.59
C LYS A 16 -11.99 -46.53 5.87
N ASP A 17 -10.83 -45.89 5.78
CA ASP A 17 -9.97 -45.51 6.92
C ASP A 17 -10.63 -44.50 7.87
N LYS A 18 -11.79 -43.93 7.52
CA LYS A 18 -12.55 -42.96 8.32
C LYS A 18 -13.97 -43.42 8.67
N MET A 19 -14.18 -44.73 8.78
CA MET A 19 -15.46 -45.30 9.23
C MET A 19 -15.84 -44.76 10.62
N LYS A 20 -17.09 -44.31 10.78
CA LYS A 20 -17.62 -43.85 12.06
C LYS A 20 -18.07 -45.02 12.93
N LYS A 21 -18.18 -44.79 14.25
CA LYS A 21 -18.75 -45.77 15.20
C LYS A 21 -20.18 -46.23 14.83
N SER A 22 -20.91 -45.44 14.06
CA SER A 22 -22.25 -45.77 13.54
C SER A 22 -22.24 -46.74 12.35
N GLY A 23 -21.06 -47.15 11.85
CA GLY A 23 -20.92 -48.00 10.65
C GLY A 23 -21.03 -47.25 9.32
N LEU A 24 -21.32 -45.94 9.36
CA LEU A 24 -21.33 -45.07 8.17
C LEU A 24 -19.90 -44.72 7.73
N VAL A 25 -19.67 -44.73 6.42
CA VAL A 25 -18.38 -44.42 5.82
C VAL A 25 -18.49 -43.11 5.01
N PRO A 26 -17.58 -42.13 5.22
CA PRO A 26 -17.58 -40.88 4.46
C PRO A 26 -17.31 -41.11 2.97
N ILE A 27 -18.06 -40.39 2.13
CA ILE A 27 -17.87 -40.35 0.69
C ILE A 27 -16.91 -39.19 0.36
N HIS A 28 -15.85 -39.51 -0.37
CA HIS A 28 -14.91 -38.54 -0.90
C HIS A 28 -15.07 -38.37 -2.40
N ALA A 29 -14.85 -37.15 -2.89
CA ALA A 29 -14.75 -36.85 -4.31
C ALA A 29 -13.27 -36.72 -4.70
N ARG A 30 -12.91 -37.27 -5.86
CA ARG A 30 -11.60 -37.15 -6.50
C ARG A 30 -11.78 -36.46 -7.85
N ILE A 31 -11.01 -35.40 -8.06
CA ILE A 31 -10.91 -34.70 -9.34
C ILE A 31 -9.56 -35.06 -9.96
N THR A 32 -9.57 -35.51 -11.21
CA THR A 32 -8.36 -35.80 -11.98
C THR A 32 -8.35 -34.97 -13.26
N ILE A 33 -7.24 -34.28 -13.50
CA ILE A 33 -6.99 -33.45 -14.69
C ILE A 33 -5.58 -33.73 -15.18
N ASN A 34 -5.44 -34.23 -16.41
CA ASN A 34 -4.15 -34.48 -17.07
C ASN A 34 -3.19 -35.31 -16.19
N GLY A 35 -3.71 -36.39 -15.59
CA GLY A 35 -2.95 -37.31 -14.73
C GLY A 35 -2.69 -36.84 -13.30
N LYS A 36 -2.90 -35.55 -12.98
CA LYS A 36 -2.83 -35.02 -11.61
C LYS A 36 -4.19 -35.19 -10.92
N GLN A 37 -4.20 -35.41 -9.61
CA GLN A 37 -5.43 -35.63 -8.83
C GLN A 37 -5.45 -34.84 -7.52
N THR A 38 -6.64 -34.42 -7.11
CA THR A 38 -6.93 -33.94 -5.74
C THR A 38 -8.19 -34.60 -5.21
N GLN A 39 -8.37 -34.58 -3.89
CA GLN A 39 -9.52 -35.18 -3.22
C GLN A 39 -10.04 -34.31 -2.08
N PHE A 40 -11.34 -34.38 -1.83
CA PHE A 40 -12.00 -33.68 -0.72
C PHE A 40 -13.19 -34.48 -0.18
N ASN A 41 -13.59 -34.20 1.06
CA ASN A 41 -14.74 -34.84 1.70
C ASN A 41 -16.03 -34.16 1.21
N THR A 42 -17.01 -34.93 0.75
CA THR A 42 -18.31 -34.42 0.28
C THR A 42 -19.27 -34.03 1.41
N LYS A 43 -18.92 -34.37 2.66
CA LYS A 43 -19.79 -34.34 3.86
C LYS A 43 -20.96 -35.32 3.81
N LEU A 44 -21.02 -36.19 2.80
CA LEU A 44 -21.99 -37.26 2.67
C LEU A 44 -21.39 -38.57 3.19
N GLU A 45 -22.27 -39.47 3.62
CA GLU A 45 -21.89 -40.77 4.16
C GLU A 45 -22.91 -41.84 3.83
N VAL A 46 -22.47 -43.09 3.80
CA VAL A 46 -23.28 -44.24 3.45
C VAL A 46 -22.73 -45.50 4.11
N LEU A 47 -23.58 -46.49 4.34
CA LEU A 47 -23.15 -47.83 4.72
C LEU A 47 -22.35 -48.46 3.58
N GLU A 48 -21.28 -49.18 3.91
CA GLU A 48 -20.43 -49.83 2.91
C GLU A 48 -21.20 -50.83 2.03
N THR A 49 -22.16 -51.54 2.61
CA THR A 49 -23.06 -52.47 1.91
C THR A 49 -23.94 -51.79 0.87
N ASN A 50 -24.21 -50.49 1.05
CA ASN A 50 -25.07 -49.70 0.18
C ASN A 50 -24.24 -48.90 -0.86
N TRP A 51 -23.00 -49.30 -1.15
CA TRP A 51 -22.15 -48.60 -2.12
C TRP A 51 -21.63 -49.51 -3.22
N LYS A 52 -21.73 -49.06 -4.48
CA LYS A 52 -21.15 -49.77 -5.63
C LYS A 52 -20.77 -48.79 -6.73
N SER A 53 -19.56 -48.94 -7.27
CA SER A 53 -19.08 -48.22 -8.46
C SER A 53 -19.26 -46.69 -8.42
N GLY A 54 -19.01 -46.08 -7.26
CA GLY A 54 -19.08 -44.63 -7.10
C GLY A 54 -20.49 -44.07 -6.86
N ARG A 55 -21.47 -44.94 -6.60
CA ARG A 55 -22.85 -44.56 -6.29
C ARG A 55 -23.40 -45.38 -5.13
N ALA A 56 -24.43 -44.82 -4.49
CA ALA A 56 -25.20 -45.55 -3.49
C ALA A 56 -26.21 -46.49 -4.17
N ILE A 57 -26.38 -47.71 -3.65
CA ILE A 57 -27.29 -48.73 -4.15
C ILE A 57 -28.42 -48.97 -3.15
N GLY A 58 -29.65 -49.11 -3.65
CA GLY A 58 -30.86 -49.25 -2.84
C GLY A 58 -32.05 -48.50 -3.46
N LYS A 59 -33.26 -48.83 -3.00
CA LYS A 59 -34.52 -48.23 -3.47
C LYS A 59 -35.11 -47.19 -2.51
N SER A 60 -34.50 -46.98 -1.34
CA SER A 60 -35.01 -46.02 -0.37
C SER A 60 -34.90 -44.57 -0.87
N MET A 61 -35.80 -43.72 -0.40
CA MET A 61 -35.79 -42.29 -0.71
C MET A 61 -34.47 -41.62 -0.29
N GLU A 62 -33.87 -42.08 0.81
CA GLU A 62 -32.56 -41.62 1.29
C GLU A 62 -31.43 -41.90 0.29
N ILE A 63 -31.41 -43.10 -0.30
CA ILE A 63 -30.41 -43.49 -1.30
C ILE A 63 -30.58 -42.68 -2.60
N GLN A 64 -31.83 -42.45 -3.02
CA GLN A 64 -32.12 -41.60 -4.17
C GLN A 64 -31.64 -40.16 -3.92
N ARG A 65 -31.98 -39.58 -2.76
CA ARG A 65 -31.53 -38.24 -2.36
C ARG A 65 -30.01 -38.11 -2.29
N LEU A 66 -29.34 -39.11 -1.70
CA LEU A 66 -27.88 -39.17 -1.63
C LEU A 66 -27.26 -39.15 -3.03
N ASN A 67 -27.80 -39.95 -3.95
CA ASN A 67 -27.35 -39.99 -5.35
C ASN A 67 -27.57 -38.65 -6.07
N SER A 68 -28.71 -37.98 -5.86
CA SER A 68 -28.95 -36.64 -6.41
C SER A 68 -27.93 -35.63 -5.91
N MET A 69 -27.62 -35.62 -4.61
CA MET A 69 -26.60 -34.72 -4.05
C MET A 69 -25.20 -34.98 -4.64
N LEU A 70 -24.85 -36.24 -4.91
CA LEU A 70 -23.60 -36.59 -5.60
C LEU A 70 -23.59 -36.07 -7.05
N ASP A 71 -24.72 -36.15 -7.76
CA ASP A 71 -24.85 -35.60 -9.11
C ASP A 71 -24.71 -34.07 -9.12
N ASP A 72 -25.32 -33.37 -8.15
CA ASP A 72 -25.19 -31.92 -7.98
C ASP A 72 -23.73 -31.51 -7.74
N ILE A 73 -23.02 -32.21 -6.84
CA ILE A 73 -21.59 -31.98 -6.60
C ILE A 73 -20.80 -32.18 -7.90
N LYS A 74 -21.10 -33.25 -8.66
CA LYS A 74 -20.41 -33.54 -9.93
C LYS A 74 -20.69 -32.46 -10.98
N ALA A 75 -21.92 -31.95 -11.06
CA ALA A 75 -22.30 -30.86 -11.95
C ALA A 75 -21.56 -29.56 -11.59
N ASN A 76 -21.51 -29.21 -10.30
CA ASN A 76 -20.77 -28.02 -9.84
C ASN A 76 -19.27 -28.11 -10.17
N ILE A 77 -18.62 -29.25 -9.92
CA ILE A 77 -17.20 -29.47 -10.29
C ILE A 77 -17.00 -29.27 -11.80
N ARG A 78 -17.89 -29.82 -12.63
CA ARG A 78 -17.84 -29.67 -14.09
C ARG A 78 -17.96 -28.20 -14.50
N SER A 79 -18.89 -27.47 -13.89
CA SER A 79 -19.09 -26.04 -14.16
C SER A 79 -17.83 -25.23 -13.84
N HIS A 80 -17.23 -25.44 -12.66
CA HIS A 80 -15.98 -24.76 -12.29
C HIS A 80 -14.83 -25.10 -13.24
N PHE A 81 -14.69 -26.38 -13.63
CA PHE A 81 -13.69 -26.80 -14.61
C PHE A 81 -13.88 -26.11 -15.97
N HIS A 82 -15.11 -26.03 -16.49
CA HIS A 82 -15.38 -25.39 -17.78
C HIS A 82 -15.14 -23.87 -17.69
N ASN A 83 -15.58 -23.22 -16.62
CA ASN A 83 -15.34 -21.80 -16.41
C ASN A 83 -13.83 -21.48 -16.36
N GLN A 84 -13.02 -22.29 -15.67
CA GLN A 84 -11.56 -22.14 -15.65
C GLN A 84 -10.94 -22.44 -17.02
N LEU A 85 -11.41 -23.46 -17.75
CA LEU A 85 -10.89 -23.77 -19.09
C LEU A 85 -11.12 -22.65 -20.11
N MET A 86 -12.22 -21.91 -19.96
CA MET A 86 -12.53 -20.76 -20.84
C MET A 86 -11.72 -19.51 -20.48
N ARG A 87 -11.30 -19.36 -19.21
CA ARG A 87 -10.59 -18.18 -18.70
C ARG A 87 -9.07 -18.34 -18.72
N ASP A 88 -8.59 -19.54 -18.36
CA ASP A 88 -7.21 -19.78 -17.98
C ASP A 88 -6.53 -20.73 -18.99
N SER A 89 -5.26 -20.46 -19.33
CA SER A 89 -4.51 -21.31 -20.27
C SER A 89 -4.13 -22.68 -19.69
N TYR A 90 -4.24 -22.87 -18.37
CA TYR A 90 -3.89 -24.10 -17.66
C TYR A 90 -4.77 -24.32 -16.44
N VAL A 91 -5.41 -25.50 -16.35
CA VAL A 91 -6.34 -25.85 -15.27
C VAL A 91 -5.78 -27.02 -14.46
N THR A 92 -5.83 -26.93 -13.13
CA THR A 92 -5.35 -27.99 -12.22
C THR A 92 -6.49 -28.56 -11.38
N PRO A 93 -6.39 -29.82 -10.89
CA PRO A 93 -7.40 -30.37 -10.00
C PRO A 93 -7.59 -29.52 -8.73
N GLU A 94 -6.48 -28.99 -8.18
CA GLU A 94 -6.50 -28.16 -6.97
C GLU A 94 -7.17 -26.80 -7.22
N SER A 95 -6.98 -26.18 -8.39
CA SER A 95 -7.69 -24.93 -8.72
C SER A 95 -9.20 -25.14 -8.82
N VAL A 96 -9.66 -26.23 -9.43
CA VAL A 96 -11.10 -26.56 -9.51
C VAL A 96 -11.67 -26.84 -8.12
N LYS A 97 -10.94 -27.57 -7.27
CA LYS A 97 -11.33 -27.82 -5.87
C LYS A 97 -11.39 -26.53 -5.06
N ASN A 98 -10.42 -25.64 -5.22
CA ASN A 98 -10.39 -24.36 -4.51
C ASN A 98 -11.55 -23.47 -4.93
N ALA A 99 -11.90 -23.42 -6.22
CA ALA A 99 -13.09 -22.73 -6.70
C ALA A 99 -14.38 -23.30 -6.11
N LEU A 100 -14.53 -24.63 -6.12
CA LEU A 100 -15.69 -25.32 -5.53
C LEU A 100 -15.85 -25.03 -4.03
N LEU A 101 -14.73 -24.96 -3.30
CA LEU A 101 -14.73 -24.71 -1.85
C LEU A 101 -14.80 -23.21 -1.51
N GLY A 102 -14.96 -22.32 -2.50
CA GLY A 102 -15.05 -20.86 -2.28
C GLY A 102 -13.72 -20.16 -1.99
N LYS A 103 -12.58 -20.88 -2.06
CA LYS A 103 -11.25 -20.31 -1.78
C LYS A 103 -10.78 -19.32 -2.86
N GLU A 104 -11.31 -19.40 -4.08
CA GLU A 104 -11.08 -18.38 -5.10
C GLU A 104 -11.81 -17.06 -4.80
N GLU A 105 -12.99 -17.10 -4.16
CA GLU A 105 -13.70 -15.88 -3.76
C GLU A 105 -13.03 -15.20 -2.56
N GLU A 106 -12.49 -15.96 -1.60
CA GLU A 106 -11.68 -15.43 -0.50
C GLU A 106 -10.38 -14.74 -0.99
N ALA A 107 -9.80 -15.20 -2.10
CA ALA A 107 -8.57 -14.63 -2.65
C ALA A 107 -8.81 -13.34 -3.47
N ASN A 108 -10.03 -13.14 -4.00
CA ASN A 108 -10.36 -12.05 -4.93
C ASN A 108 -11.13 -10.90 -4.28
N THR A 109 -10.75 -10.57 -3.05
CA THR A 109 -11.37 -9.49 -2.27
C THR A 109 -10.46 -8.26 -2.17
N ILE A 110 -11.05 -7.13 -1.76
CA ILE A 110 -10.32 -5.87 -1.57
C ILE A 110 -9.17 -6.08 -0.59
N ILE A 111 -9.45 -6.67 0.57
CA ILE A 111 -8.45 -6.80 1.64
C ILE A 111 -7.39 -7.85 1.29
N SER A 112 -7.75 -8.91 0.55
CA SER A 112 -6.77 -9.87 0.02
C SER A 112 -5.75 -9.16 -0.89
N PHE A 113 -6.20 -8.39 -1.88
CA PHE A 113 -5.28 -7.67 -2.78
C PHE A 113 -4.45 -6.60 -2.07
N PHE A 114 -5.04 -5.87 -1.11
CA PHE A 114 -4.28 -4.96 -0.27
C PHE A 114 -3.19 -5.67 0.53
N THR A 115 -3.49 -6.84 1.09
CA THR A 115 -2.53 -7.63 1.87
C THR A 115 -1.38 -8.08 0.98
N GLN A 116 -1.68 -8.68 -0.17
CA GLN A 116 -0.67 -9.12 -1.13
C GLN A 116 0.22 -7.95 -1.61
N HIS A 117 -0.39 -6.82 -2.00
CA HIS A 117 0.34 -5.62 -2.40
C HIS A 117 1.24 -5.11 -1.27
N ASN A 118 0.73 -5.02 -0.04
CA ASN A 118 1.47 -4.46 1.07
C ASN A 118 2.59 -5.38 1.54
N ASP A 119 2.42 -6.71 1.49
CA ASP A 119 3.48 -7.67 1.76
C ASP A 119 4.62 -7.55 0.74
N GLN A 120 4.30 -7.40 -0.54
CA GLN A 120 5.31 -7.11 -1.56
C GLN A 120 5.99 -5.75 -1.31
N TYR A 121 5.23 -4.72 -0.94
CA TYR A 121 5.77 -3.41 -0.61
C TYR A 121 6.70 -3.46 0.61
N LYS A 122 6.37 -4.27 1.62
CA LYS A 122 7.20 -4.51 2.81
C LYS A 122 8.53 -5.15 2.44
N LYS A 123 8.55 -6.10 1.48
CA LYS A 123 9.78 -6.67 0.94
C LYS A 123 10.64 -5.62 0.24
N LYS A 124 10.03 -4.72 -0.54
CA LYS A 124 10.75 -3.58 -1.16
C LYS A 124 11.35 -2.63 -0.12
N VAL A 125 10.66 -2.40 1.00
CA VAL A 125 11.21 -1.63 2.12
C VAL A 125 12.42 -2.33 2.73
N ALA A 126 12.35 -3.63 2.98
CA ALA A 126 13.47 -4.42 3.49
C ALA A 126 14.68 -4.42 2.53
N ALA A 127 14.43 -4.40 1.22
CA ALA A 127 15.45 -4.28 0.18
C ALA A 127 15.98 -2.85 -0.04
N GLY A 128 15.46 -1.84 0.68
CA GLY A 128 15.87 -0.44 0.55
C GLY A 128 15.33 0.28 -0.70
N GLU A 129 14.45 -0.34 -1.48
CA GLU A 129 13.86 0.24 -2.69
C GLU A 129 12.62 1.11 -2.40
N ALA A 130 12.05 0.99 -1.21
CA ALA A 130 10.85 1.73 -0.81
C ALA A 130 10.97 2.26 0.63
N THR A 131 10.09 3.20 1.00
CA THR A 131 10.14 3.86 2.32
C THR A 131 9.13 3.25 3.30
N PRO A 132 9.50 3.05 4.58
CA PRO A 132 8.57 2.62 5.63
C PRO A 132 7.36 3.56 5.78
N LYS A 133 7.58 4.86 5.56
CA LYS A 133 6.53 5.88 5.60
C LYS A 133 5.47 5.68 4.52
N THR A 134 5.84 5.19 3.33
CA THR A 134 4.86 4.95 2.27
C THR A 134 4.12 3.65 2.53
N TYR A 135 4.81 2.61 3.01
CA TYR A 135 4.21 1.36 3.47
C TYR A 135 3.11 1.61 4.52
N SER A 136 3.40 2.39 5.57
CA SER A 136 2.42 2.68 6.62
C SER A 136 1.19 3.42 6.10
N ARG A 137 1.31 4.20 5.01
CA ARG A 137 0.15 4.84 4.36
C ARG A 137 -0.72 3.86 3.59
N TYR A 138 -0.14 2.81 3.02
CA TYR A 138 -0.92 1.72 2.42
C TYR A 138 -1.64 0.89 3.48
N GLU A 139 -0.98 0.56 4.59
CA GLU A 139 -1.61 -0.11 5.74
C GLU A 139 -2.76 0.72 6.32
N LEU A 140 -2.55 2.03 6.49
CA LEU A 140 -3.62 2.92 6.93
C LEU A 140 -4.79 2.96 5.94
N THR A 141 -4.52 2.94 4.63
CA THR A 141 -5.59 2.92 3.62
C THR A 141 -6.38 1.62 3.67
N LYS A 142 -5.71 0.48 3.85
CA LYS A 142 -6.34 -0.83 4.08
C LYS A 142 -7.24 -0.79 5.32
N LEU A 143 -6.75 -0.25 6.44
CA LEU A 143 -7.53 -0.11 7.67
C LEU A 143 -8.80 0.74 7.45
N ARG A 144 -8.67 1.90 6.79
CA ARG A 144 -9.82 2.78 6.55
C ARG A 144 -10.86 2.14 5.62
N LEU A 145 -10.44 1.32 4.66
CA LEU A 145 -11.37 0.54 3.84
C LEU A 145 -12.13 -0.50 4.67
N ILE A 146 -11.46 -1.18 5.61
CA ILE A 146 -12.11 -2.14 6.51
C ILE A 146 -13.16 -1.43 7.37
N GLU A 147 -12.82 -0.27 7.93
CA GLU A 147 -13.76 0.53 8.74
C GLU A 147 -14.96 0.98 7.91
N TYR A 148 -14.71 1.56 6.73
CA TYR A 148 -15.75 1.94 5.78
C TYR A 148 -16.69 0.77 5.42
N MET A 149 -16.14 -0.40 5.10
CA MET A 149 -16.95 -1.58 4.76
C MET A 149 -17.77 -2.10 5.95
N LYS A 150 -17.24 -2.01 7.17
CA LYS A 150 -17.98 -2.38 8.37
C LYS A 150 -19.14 -1.44 8.64
N ASP A 151 -18.91 -0.14 8.52
CA ASP A 151 -19.92 0.88 8.85
C ASP A 151 -21.06 0.90 7.81
N GLU A 152 -20.72 0.88 6.52
CA GLU A 152 -21.70 1.06 5.44
C GLU A 152 -22.32 -0.26 4.96
N TYR A 153 -21.55 -1.35 4.99
CA TYR A 153 -21.97 -2.64 4.40
C TYR A 153 -22.06 -3.78 5.43
N ARG A 154 -21.67 -3.54 6.69
CA ARG A 154 -21.65 -4.54 7.78
C ARG A 154 -20.82 -5.79 7.46
N VAL A 155 -19.78 -5.63 6.64
CA VAL A 155 -18.85 -6.69 6.27
C VAL A 155 -17.41 -6.24 6.51
N SER A 156 -16.52 -7.20 6.74
CA SER A 156 -15.08 -6.92 6.90
C SER A 156 -14.32 -6.82 5.58
N ASP A 157 -14.92 -7.30 4.49
CA ASP A 157 -14.31 -7.38 3.17
C ASP A 157 -15.39 -7.52 2.09
N LEU A 158 -15.04 -7.18 0.85
CA LEU A 158 -15.90 -7.31 -0.31
C LEU A 158 -15.13 -7.88 -1.50
N PRO A 159 -15.78 -8.68 -2.37
CA PRO A 159 -15.21 -9.06 -3.65
C PRO A 159 -14.86 -7.82 -4.48
N ILE A 160 -13.69 -7.79 -5.10
CA ILE A 160 -13.23 -6.63 -5.86
C ILE A 160 -14.16 -6.26 -7.03
N ARG A 161 -14.86 -7.26 -7.59
CA ARG A 161 -15.87 -7.09 -8.64
C ARG A 161 -17.09 -6.24 -8.23
N GLN A 162 -17.32 -6.05 -6.92
CA GLN A 162 -18.41 -5.22 -6.42
C GLN A 162 -18.04 -3.74 -6.35
N ILE A 163 -16.77 -3.40 -6.57
CA ILE A 163 -16.31 -2.01 -6.58
C ILE A 163 -16.78 -1.34 -7.86
N ASN A 164 -17.38 -0.17 -7.71
CA ASN A 164 -17.77 0.69 -8.82
C ASN A 164 -17.47 2.16 -8.45
N LYS A 165 -17.80 3.08 -9.35
CA LYS A 165 -17.60 4.51 -9.13
C LYS A 165 -18.29 5.03 -7.86
N VAL A 166 -19.48 4.52 -7.53
CA VAL A 166 -20.26 4.95 -6.36
C VAL A 166 -19.56 4.52 -5.08
N PHE A 167 -19.04 3.29 -5.01
CA PHE A 167 -18.24 2.82 -3.89
C PHE A 167 -17.01 3.72 -3.66
N ILE A 168 -16.29 4.08 -4.74
CA ILE A 168 -15.09 4.91 -4.65
C ILE A 168 -15.43 6.32 -4.14
N GLU A 169 -16.51 6.93 -4.64
CA GLU A 169 -16.96 8.26 -4.20
C GLU A 169 -17.43 8.24 -2.74
N ASN A 170 -18.20 7.23 -2.35
CA ASN A 170 -18.67 7.10 -0.98
C ASN A 170 -17.51 6.83 -0.01
N PHE A 171 -16.50 6.06 -0.41
CA PHE A 171 -15.29 5.90 0.38
C PHE A 171 -14.53 7.23 0.52
N TYR A 172 -14.45 8.04 -0.55
CA TYR A 172 -13.84 9.38 -0.48
C TYR A 172 -14.57 10.28 0.54
N LEU A 173 -15.90 10.33 0.47
CA LEU A 173 -16.74 11.11 1.39
C LEU A 173 -16.64 10.61 2.83
N TYR A 174 -16.59 9.28 3.02
CA TYR A 174 -16.38 8.66 4.33
C TYR A 174 -15.07 9.11 4.96
N ILE A 175 -13.96 9.14 4.21
CA ILE A 175 -12.67 9.59 4.75
C ILE A 175 -12.73 11.06 5.20
N ILE A 176 -13.41 11.93 4.45
CA ILE A 176 -13.57 13.34 4.83
C ILE A 176 -14.38 13.44 6.12
N LYS A 177 -15.54 12.78 6.17
CA LYS A 177 -16.51 12.91 7.27
C LYS A 177 -16.05 12.24 8.57
N ASN A 178 -15.49 11.04 8.50
CA ASN A 178 -15.22 10.20 9.67
C ASN A 178 -13.80 10.36 10.24
N HIS A 179 -12.88 10.96 9.48
CA HIS A 179 -11.49 11.16 9.91
C HIS A 179 -10.99 12.59 9.80
N ASP A 180 -11.90 13.56 9.65
CA ASP A 180 -11.62 15.00 9.58
C ASP A 180 -10.45 15.32 8.63
N CYS A 181 -10.47 14.68 7.47
CA CYS A 181 -9.40 14.77 6.48
C CYS A 181 -9.74 15.83 5.44
N SER A 182 -8.75 16.66 5.10
CA SER A 182 -8.90 17.59 3.97
C SER A 182 -9.17 16.84 2.65
N PRO A 183 -9.84 17.47 1.66
CA PRO A 183 -10.13 16.87 0.36
C PRO A 183 -8.89 16.24 -0.31
N ASN A 184 -7.76 16.95 -0.28
CA ASN A 184 -6.49 16.46 -0.80
C ASN A 184 -5.96 15.23 -0.04
N THR A 185 -6.13 15.19 1.28
CA THR A 185 -5.72 14.05 2.10
C THR A 185 -6.59 12.83 1.81
N ALA A 186 -7.92 13.02 1.74
CA ALA A 186 -8.87 11.97 1.34
C ALA A 186 -8.54 11.43 -0.06
N MET A 187 -8.26 12.31 -1.02
CA MET A 187 -7.88 11.90 -2.38
C MET A 187 -6.58 11.09 -2.41
N LYS A 188 -5.66 11.27 -1.45
CA LYS A 188 -4.49 10.38 -1.33
C LYS A 188 -4.85 8.96 -0.91
N PHE A 189 -5.93 8.76 -0.14
CA PHE A 189 -6.45 7.41 0.13
C PHE A 189 -6.97 6.77 -1.15
N ILE A 190 -7.76 7.52 -1.92
CA ILE A 190 -8.30 7.07 -3.21
C ILE A 190 -7.17 6.74 -4.20
N GLN A 191 -6.13 7.56 -4.25
CA GLN A 191 -4.94 7.30 -5.07
C GLN A 191 -4.27 5.97 -4.70
N ARG A 192 -4.10 5.69 -3.41
CA ARG A 192 -3.49 4.43 -2.94
C ARG A 192 -4.39 3.23 -3.22
N PHE A 193 -5.70 3.39 -3.05
CA PHE A 193 -6.67 2.36 -3.40
C PHE A 193 -6.63 2.03 -4.88
N ARG A 194 -6.59 3.05 -5.76
CA ARG A 194 -6.40 2.85 -7.20
C ARG A 194 -5.12 2.09 -7.52
N THR A 195 -4.00 2.38 -6.84
CA THR A 195 -2.76 1.63 -7.02
C THR A 195 -2.94 0.14 -6.74
N VAL A 196 -3.67 -0.21 -5.68
CA VAL A 196 -3.93 -1.63 -5.33
C VAL A 196 -4.88 -2.28 -6.32
N VAL A 197 -5.90 -1.56 -6.82
CA VAL A 197 -6.76 -2.07 -7.90
C VAL A 197 -5.95 -2.33 -9.17
N ASN A 198 -5.08 -1.41 -9.57
CA ASN A 198 -4.19 -1.60 -10.71
C ASN A 198 -3.26 -2.81 -10.51
N PHE A 199 -2.72 -2.99 -9.29
CA PHE A 199 -1.95 -4.19 -8.93
C PHE A 199 -2.78 -5.45 -9.12
N ALA A 200 -4.02 -5.46 -8.65
CA ALA A 200 -4.92 -6.59 -8.78
C ALA A 200 -5.27 -6.87 -10.24
N GLN A 201 -5.48 -5.87 -11.08
CA GLN A 201 -5.66 -6.03 -12.52
C GLN A 201 -4.43 -6.63 -13.21
N ALA A 202 -3.23 -6.20 -12.81
CA ALA A 202 -1.97 -6.74 -13.34
C ALA A 202 -1.76 -8.23 -13.01
N THR A 203 -2.52 -8.80 -12.06
CA THR A 203 -2.54 -10.26 -11.81
C THR A 203 -3.35 -11.04 -12.85
N GLY A 204 -4.16 -10.37 -13.69
CA GLY A 204 -5.05 -11.00 -14.67
C GLY A 204 -6.40 -11.48 -14.08
N LEU A 205 -6.60 -11.37 -12.77
CA LEU A 205 -7.81 -11.84 -12.08
C LEU A 205 -9.00 -10.86 -12.19
N ILE A 206 -8.75 -9.62 -12.61
CA ILE A 206 -9.75 -8.56 -12.73
C ILE A 206 -9.65 -7.95 -14.12
N THR A 207 -10.76 -7.98 -14.85
CA THR A 207 -10.83 -7.50 -16.24
C THR A 207 -11.37 -6.07 -16.36
N ALA A 208 -12.24 -5.64 -15.45
CA ALA A 208 -12.82 -4.29 -15.46
C ALA A 208 -12.10 -3.36 -14.46
N ASP A 209 -11.68 -2.17 -14.91
CA ASP A 209 -11.13 -1.12 -14.02
C ASP A 209 -12.27 -0.27 -13.45
N PRO A 210 -12.59 -0.37 -12.13
CA PRO A 210 -13.59 0.51 -11.51
C PRO A 210 -13.16 1.99 -11.47
N PHE A 211 -11.86 2.28 -11.65
CA PHE A 211 -11.31 3.64 -11.73
C PHE A 211 -11.21 4.18 -13.15
N ALA A 212 -11.59 3.44 -14.20
CA ALA A 212 -11.42 3.84 -15.60
C ALA A 212 -11.94 5.27 -15.87
N HIS A 213 -13.11 5.59 -15.30
CA HIS A 213 -13.78 6.88 -15.45
C HIS A 213 -13.73 7.75 -14.19
N TYR A 214 -12.89 7.39 -13.20
CA TYR A 214 -12.70 8.16 -11.98
C TYR A 214 -11.44 9.01 -12.07
N LYS A 215 -11.62 10.34 -12.19
CA LYS A 215 -10.51 11.30 -12.24
C LYS A 215 -10.12 11.71 -10.83
N LEU A 216 -8.87 11.41 -10.45
CA LEU A 216 -8.28 11.92 -9.21
C LEU A 216 -8.07 13.44 -9.36
N LYS A 217 -8.72 14.23 -8.51
CA LYS A 217 -8.60 15.68 -8.49
C LYS A 217 -7.95 16.12 -7.19
N PHE A 218 -6.86 16.88 -7.30
CA PHE A 218 -6.22 17.53 -6.17
C PHE A 218 -6.39 19.03 -6.33
N GLU A 219 -6.83 19.69 -5.27
CA GLU A 219 -6.88 21.14 -5.21
C GLU A 219 -5.45 21.67 -5.10
N TYR A 220 -5.12 22.65 -5.92
CA TYR A 220 -3.86 23.36 -5.80
C TYR A 220 -3.89 24.17 -4.50
N ILE A 221 -2.89 23.95 -3.64
CA ILE A 221 -2.69 24.75 -2.44
C ILE A 221 -1.45 25.59 -2.73
N GLU A 222 -1.66 26.91 -2.88
CA GLU A 222 -0.58 27.86 -3.00
C GLU A 222 0.31 27.78 -1.75
N ARG A 223 1.59 27.55 -1.97
CA ARG A 223 2.58 27.53 -0.90
C ARG A 223 3.21 28.91 -0.88
N GLY A 224 3.01 29.65 0.21
CA GLY A 224 3.63 30.95 0.38
C GLY A 224 5.16 30.87 0.26
N TYR A 225 5.77 32.01 -0.04
CA TYR A 225 7.21 32.21 -0.10
C TYR A 225 7.61 33.39 0.78
N LEU A 226 8.90 33.44 1.13
CA LEU A 226 9.48 34.62 1.75
C LEU A 226 10.14 35.49 0.69
N ASP A 227 9.86 36.79 0.73
CA ASP A 227 10.56 37.77 -0.10
C ASP A 227 11.91 38.17 0.51
N LYS A 228 12.67 38.96 -0.25
CA LYS A 228 14.02 39.38 0.14
C LYS A 228 14.04 40.18 1.44
N ASP A 229 13.04 41.04 1.66
CA ASP A 229 12.97 41.90 2.84
C ASP A 229 12.60 41.07 4.08
N GLU A 230 11.69 40.11 3.94
CA GLU A 230 11.37 39.14 4.98
C GLU A 230 12.58 38.28 5.39
N ILE A 231 13.34 37.78 4.42
CA ILE A 231 14.59 37.04 4.69
C ILE A 231 15.60 37.95 5.38
N SER A 232 15.76 39.20 4.91
CA SER A 232 16.65 40.19 5.52
C SER A 232 16.27 40.46 6.98
N ARG A 233 14.98 40.66 7.26
CA ARG A 233 14.47 40.81 8.64
C ARG A 233 14.81 39.61 9.50
N LEU A 234 14.64 38.39 8.99
CA LEU A 234 14.98 37.16 9.71
C LEU A 234 16.49 37.06 10.00
N CYS A 235 17.33 37.36 9.01
CA CYS A 235 18.79 37.35 9.14
C CYS A 235 19.27 38.33 10.21
N ASN A 236 18.76 39.57 10.17
CA ASN A 236 19.24 40.66 11.00
C ASN A 236 18.57 40.74 12.38
N LYS A 237 17.54 39.93 12.64
CA LYS A 237 16.86 39.93 13.93
C LYS A 237 17.76 39.38 15.03
N GLU A 238 17.97 40.19 16.07
CA GLU A 238 18.55 39.74 17.32
C GLU A 238 17.48 39.06 18.19
N PHE A 239 17.78 37.85 18.64
CA PHE A 239 16.91 37.08 19.53
C PHE A 239 17.58 36.96 20.90
N ALA A 240 16.86 37.34 21.95
CA ALA A 240 17.28 37.06 23.33
C ALA A 240 17.33 35.53 23.60
N SER A 241 16.48 34.77 22.91
CA SER A 241 16.41 33.31 23.02
C SER A 241 17.39 32.62 22.09
N LYS A 242 18.39 31.93 22.67
CA LYS A 242 19.34 31.09 21.93
C LYS A 242 18.67 30.00 21.10
N ARG A 243 17.52 29.49 21.57
CA ARG A 243 16.68 28.51 20.88
C ARG A 243 16.09 29.07 19.58
N LEU A 244 15.62 30.31 19.58
CA LEU A 244 15.06 30.94 18.37
C LEU A 244 16.16 31.31 17.37
N GLU A 245 17.26 31.86 17.87
CA GLU A 245 18.44 32.15 17.06
C GLU A 245 18.93 30.88 16.34
N GLN A 246 18.96 29.74 17.04
CA GLN A 246 19.31 28.45 16.46
C GLN A 246 18.38 28.01 15.32
N VAL A 247 17.06 28.11 15.51
CA VAL A 247 16.07 27.74 14.49
C VAL A 247 16.17 28.67 13.28
N ARG A 248 16.34 29.98 13.53
CA ARG A 248 16.56 30.99 12.49
C ARG A 248 17.80 30.67 11.67
N ASP A 249 18.92 30.32 12.31
CA ASP A 249 20.16 29.97 11.60
C ASP A 249 19.95 28.76 10.65
N ILE A 250 19.33 27.69 11.12
CA ILE A 250 19.09 26.49 10.30
C ILE A 250 18.10 26.79 9.16
N PHE A 251 17.08 27.60 9.42
CA PHE A 251 16.11 28.00 8.42
C PHE A 251 16.74 28.89 7.33
N ILE A 252 17.54 29.88 7.72
CA ILE A 252 18.30 30.72 6.77
C ILE A 252 19.30 29.87 6.00
N PHE A 253 20.00 28.93 6.64
CA PHE A 253 20.85 27.98 5.93
C PHE A 253 20.07 27.21 4.86
N SER A 254 18.87 26.74 5.18
CA SER A 254 17.98 26.08 4.21
C SER A 254 17.52 27.02 3.09
N CYS A 255 17.33 28.30 3.38
CA CYS A 255 16.94 29.31 2.39
C CYS A 255 18.01 29.46 1.31
N TYR A 256 19.26 29.67 1.74
CA TYR A 256 20.38 29.90 0.82
C TYR A 256 20.89 28.63 0.12
N THR A 257 20.68 27.45 0.71
CA THR A 257 21.18 26.19 0.12
C THR A 257 20.11 25.42 -0.64
N GLY A 258 18.82 25.72 -0.44
CA GLY A 258 17.74 24.95 -1.04
C GLY A 258 17.79 23.46 -0.67
N LEU A 259 18.37 23.09 0.48
CA LEU A 259 18.32 21.73 1.05
C LEU A 259 17.00 21.50 1.77
N SER A 260 16.60 20.23 1.96
CA SER A 260 15.40 19.93 2.75
C SER A 260 15.79 19.70 4.19
N TYR A 261 14.83 19.79 5.11
CA TYR A 261 15.06 19.48 6.54
C TYR A 261 15.89 18.20 6.73
N VAL A 262 15.51 17.10 6.05
CA VAL A 262 16.19 15.81 6.17
C VAL A 262 17.61 15.86 5.59
N ASP A 263 17.79 16.53 4.44
CA ASP A 263 19.11 16.65 3.83
C ASP A 263 20.08 17.47 4.70
N ILE A 264 19.57 18.44 5.48
CA ILE A 264 20.34 19.23 6.44
C ILE A 264 20.68 18.40 7.69
N CYS A 265 19.72 17.62 8.22
CA CYS A 265 19.98 16.68 9.32
C CYS A 265 21.11 15.70 9.00
N GLU A 266 21.17 15.24 7.75
CA GLU A 266 22.13 14.23 7.28
C GLU A 266 23.40 14.86 6.69
N LEU A 267 23.54 16.18 6.71
CA LEU A 267 24.69 16.87 6.15
C LEU A 267 25.95 16.60 6.99
N THR A 268 27.02 16.20 6.32
CA THR A 268 28.30 15.84 6.96
C THR A 268 29.45 16.67 6.39
N ARG A 269 30.59 16.70 7.09
CA ARG A 269 31.77 17.46 6.62
C ARG A 269 32.27 16.97 5.27
N SER A 270 32.15 15.67 4.95
CA SER A 270 32.57 15.10 3.66
C SER A 270 31.67 15.48 2.48
N ASP A 271 30.46 15.99 2.76
CA ASP A 271 29.58 16.60 1.76
C ASP A 271 30.07 18.01 1.38
N ILE A 272 30.94 18.65 2.16
CA ILE A 272 31.49 19.99 1.89
C ILE A 272 32.88 19.85 1.29
N ARG A 273 33.07 20.34 0.06
CA ARG A 273 34.32 20.19 -0.67
C ARG A 273 34.73 21.49 -1.33
N MET A 274 36.03 21.75 -1.35
CA MET A 274 36.60 22.76 -2.22
C MET A 274 36.57 22.23 -3.66
N ALA A 275 36.01 23.00 -4.59
CA ALA A 275 36.03 22.67 -6.00
C ALA A 275 37.16 23.42 -6.73
N PHE A 276 37.27 23.20 -8.04
CA PHE A 276 38.32 23.78 -8.88
C PHE A 276 38.26 25.32 -9.00
N ASP A 277 37.15 25.92 -8.59
CA ASP A 277 36.91 27.37 -8.62
C ASP A 277 37.26 28.06 -7.30
N ASP A 278 38.04 27.38 -6.44
CA ASP A 278 38.43 27.80 -5.08
C ASP A 278 37.25 28.13 -4.15
N ASN A 279 36.03 27.71 -4.51
CA ASN A 279 34.85 27.84 -3.67
C ASN A 279 34.54 26.55 -2.94
N LEU A 280 33.89 26.68 -1.79
CA LEU A 280 33.27 25.55 -1.09
C LEU A 280 31.93 25.22 -1.72
N TRP A 281 31.68 23.93 -1.92
CA TRP A 281 30.44 23.38 -2.47
C TRP A 281 29.88 22.30 -1.55
N ILE A 282 28.56 22.28 -1.40
CA ILE A 282 27.84 21.13 -0.86
C ILE A 282 27.54 20.18 -2.01
N ILE A 283 28.17 19.00 -2.00
CA ILE A 283 27.95 17.91 -2.94
C ILE A 283 27.30 16.77 -2.17
N LYS A 284 25.98 16.64 -2.27
CA LYS A 284 25.20 15.66 -1.48
C LYS A 284 24.16 14.94 -2.32
N LYS A 285 24.09 13.61 -2.15
CA LYS A 285 22.99 12.80 -2.69
C LYS A 285 21.71 13.03 -1.88
N ARG A 286 20.65 13.55 -2.50
CA ARG A 286 19.41 13.92 -1.83
C ARG A 286 18.71 12.70 -1.21
N HIS A 287 18.22 12.83 0.01
CA HIS A 287 17.63 11.73 0.78
C HIS A 287 16.47 11.06 0.02
N LYS A 288 15.52 11.86 -0.51
CA LYS A 288 14.29 11.36 -1.14
C LYS A 288 14.50 10.87 -2.57
N THR A 289 15.09 11.69 -3.44
CA THR A 289 15.19 11.41 -4.88
C THR A 289 16.44 10.66 -5.27
N LYS A 290 17.44 10.60 -4.37
CA LYS A 290 18.76 10.00 -4.64
C LYS A 290 19.54 10.70 -5.77
N VAL A 291 19.10 11.86 -6.24
CA VAL A 291 19.82 12.72 -7.18
C VAL A 291 20.88 13.53 -6.44
N THR A 292 22.07 13.72 -7.00
CA THR A 292 23.12 14.57 -6.42
C THR A 292 22.78 16.04 -6.58
N SER A 293 22.86 16.81 -5.50
CA SER A 293 22.83 18.27 -5.51
C SER A 293 24.24 18.81 -5.37
N ASN A 294 24.57 19.80 -6.21
CA ASN A 294 25.82 20.57 -6.16
C ASN A 294 25.42 22.02 -5.89
N ILE A 295 25.71 22.51 -4.69
CA ILE A 295 25.28 23.84 -4.23
C ILE A 295 26.51 24.61 -3.80
N ARG A 296 26.78 25.74 -4.44
CA ARG A 296 27.87 26.64 -4.02
C ARG A 296 27.55 27.19 -2.62
N LEU A 297 28.50 27.07 -1.71
CA LEU A 297 28.33 27.53 -0.33
C LEU A 297 28.62 29.03 -0.26
N LEU A 298 27.57 29.83 -0.19
CA LEU A 298 27.65 31.29 -0.07
C LEU A 298 28.06 31.73 1.34
N ASP A 299 28.40 33.01 1.50
CA ASP A 299 29.01 33.52 2.73
C ASP A 299 28.11 33.42 3.97
N ILE A 300 26.79 33.62 3.81
CA ILE A 300 25.82 33.46 4.90
C ILE A 300 25.77 32.01 5.40
N PRO A 301 25.53 30.99 4.55
CA PRO A 301 25.69 29.58 4.93
C PRO A 301 27.05 29.22 5.54
N LYS A 302 28.16 29.75 5.00
CA LYS A 302 29.51 29.55 5.56
C LYS A 302 29.60 30.08 6.99
N ALA A 303 29.15 31.30 7.23
CA ALA A 303 29.18 31.92 8.55
C ALA A 303 28.35 31.12 9.57
N ILE A 304 27.19 30.60 9.15
CA ILE A 304 26.34 29.74 9.99
C ILE A 304 27.07 28.43 10.34
N LEU A 305 27.72 27.77 9.38
CA LEU A 305 28.50 26.56 9.66
C LEU A 305 29.65 26.83 10.63
N ASN A 306 30.41 27.91 10.40
CA ASN A 306 31.52 28.31 11.27
C ASN A 306 31.05 28.61 12.70
N LYS A 307 29.87 29.22 12.85
CA LYS A 307 29.27 29.52 14.17
C LYS A 307 29.09 28.26 15.02
N TYR A 308 28.80 27.11 14.40
CA TYR A 308 28.54 25.84 15.08
C TYR A 308 29.71 24.85 15.05
N GLU A 309 30.80 25.18 14.35
CA GLU A 309 31.97 24.33 14.22
C GLU A 309 32.55 23.97 15.60
N GLY A 310 32.80 22.68 15.84
CA GLY A 310 33.34 22.17 17.09
C GLY A 310 32.39 22.18 18.31
N LYS A 311 31.16 22.70 18.17
CA LYS A 311 30.22 22.84 19.31
C LYS A 311 29.22 21.69 19.44
N LEU A 312 29.10 20.86 18.41
CA LEU A 312 28.07 19.83 18.31
C LEU A 312 28.65 18.43 18.53
N LYS A 313 27.84 17.57 19.13
CA LYS A 313 28.20 16.16 19.35
C LYS A 313 28.05 15.38 18.04
N ASN A 314 28.74 14.25 17.93
CA ASN A 314 28.54 13.24 16.88
C ASN A 314 28.78 13.73 15.43
N GLY A 315 29.64 14.74 15.24
CA GLY A 315 30.04 15.20 13.90
C GLY A 315 28.94 15.91 13.11
N GLN A 316 27.84 16.30 13.76
CA GLN A 316 26.78 17.10 13.15
C GLN A 316 27.31 18.50 12.82
N LEU A 317 26.92 19.05 11.66
CA LEU A 317 27.34 20.39 11.26
C LEU A 317 26.40 21.49 11.76
N LEU A 318 25.13 21.17 11.99
CA LEU A 318 24.11 22.10 12.45
C LEU A 318 23.27 21.46 13.57
N PRO A 319 22.82 22.24 14.57
CA PRO A 319 22.09 21.71 15.72
C PRO A 319 20.61 21.50 15.38
N VAL A 320 20.29 20.59 14.46
CA VAL A 320 18.91 20.40 13.99
C VAL A 320 18.05 19.68 15.04
N ILE A 321 16.98 20.34 15.48
CA ILE A 321 15.95 19.74 16.36
C ILE A 321 14.82 19.13 15.53
N SER A 322 13.87 18.43 16.17
CA SER A 322 12.77 17.78 15.47
C SER A 322 11.99 18.73 14.55
N ASN A 323 11.60 18.26 13.36
CA ASN A 323 10.89 19.07 12.36
C ASN A 323 9.60 19.70 12.91
N GLN A 324 8.89 19.02 13.82
CA GLN A 324 7.71 19.59 14.46
C GLN A 324 8.08 20.84 15.27
N LYS A 325 9.09 20.73 16.16
CA LYS A 325 9.56 21.85 16.96
C LYS A 325 10.18 22.96 16.12
N MET A 326 10.88 22.62 15.03
CA MET A 326 11.33 23.62 14.05
C MET A 326 10.15 24.45 13.53
N ASN A 327 9.06 23.82 13.11
CA ASN A 327 7.89 24.55 12.59
C ASN A 327 7.15 25.34 13.67
N ASP A 328 7.06 24.84 14.91
CA ASP A 328 6.46 25.58 16.03
C ASP A 328 7.25 26.87 16.30
N TYR A 329 8.58 26.78 16.31
CA TYR A 329 9.45 27.92 16.59
C TYR A 329 9.57 28.87 15.40
N LEU A 330 9.42 28.39 14.17
CA LEU A 330 9.34 29.26 12.99
C LEU A 330 8.11 30.15 13.02
N LYS A 331 6.98 29.69 13.57
CA LYS A 331 5.80 30.53 13.78
C LYS A 331 6.10 31.65 14.79
N GLU A 332 6.75 31.31 15.91
CA GLU A 332 7.18 32.30 16.92
C GLU A 332 8.13 33.35 16.30
N ILE A 333 9.12 32.89 15.52
CA ILE A 333 10.06 33.76 14.80
C ILE A 333 9.33 34.67 13.81
N ALA A 334 8.39 34.13 13.02
CA ALA A 334 7.62 34.91 12.06
C ALA A 334 6.85 36.05 12.74
N THR A 335 6.15 35.75 13.85
CA THR A 335 5.44 36.76 14.66
C THR A 335 6.38 37.86 15.14
N VAL A 336 7.53 37.50 15.72
CA VAL A 336 8.50 38.46 16.29
C VAL A 336 9.24 39.27 15.22
N CYS A 337 9.23 38.81 13.97
CA CYS A 337 9.78 39.52 12.80
C CYS A 337 8.74 40.28 11.98
N GLY A 338 7.46 40.28 12.39
CA GLY A 338 6.38 40.94 11.67
C GLY A 338 6.08 40.33 10.29
N ILE A 339 6.21 39.00 10.18
CA ILE A 339 5.93 38.25 8.96
C ILE A 339 4.53 37.64 9.07
N ASP A 340 3.58 38.18 8.33
CA ASP A 340 2.18 37.73 8.29
C ASP A 340 1.98 36.58 7.29
N LYS A 341 2.81 35.54 7.41
CA LYS A 341 2.76 34.32 6.59
C LYS A 341 2.94 33.11 7.48
N ASN A 342 2.27 32.00 7.14
CA ASN A 342 2.47 30.74 7.84
C ASN A 342 3.83 30.12 7.47
N VAL A 343 4.90 30.51 8.18
CA VAL A 343 6.26 30.05 7.92
C VAL A 343 6.43 28.61 8.40
N THR A 344 6.69 27.72 7.45
CA THR A 344 7.12 26.34 7.72
C THR A 344 8.49 26.12 7.14
N PHE A 345 9.23 25.13 7.66
CA PHE A 345 10.58 24.81 7.17
C PHE A 345 10.59 24.49 5.67
N HIS A 346 9.49 23.97 5.14
CA HIS A 346 9.39 23.67 3.71
C HIS A 346 9.41 24.93 2.83
N ILE A 347 8.93 26.07 3.33
CA ILE A 347 8.90 27.35 2.60
C ILE A 347 10.30 27.90 2.35
N ALA A 348 11.30 27.53 3.16
CA ALA A 348 12.70 27.90 2.93
C ALA A 348 13.19 27.55 1.51
N ARG A 349 12.56 26.57 0.86
CA ARG A 349 12.94 26.10 -0.47
C ARG A 349 12.19 26.78 -1.62
N HIS A 350 11.21 27.61 -1.32
CA HIS A 350 10.31 28.26 -2.28
C HIS A 350 10.64 29.73 -2.47
N LEU A 351 11.90 30.11 -2.26
CA LEU A 351 12.34 31.48 -2.51
C LEU A 351 12.18 31.79 -4.00
N ILE A 352 11.66 32.98 -4.31
CA ILE A 352 11.73 33.51 -5.67
C ILE A 352 13.22 33.48 -6.05
N SER A 353 13.58 32.83 -7.17
CA SER A 353 14.94 32.75 -7.73
C SER A 353 15.65 34.11 -7.74
N SER A 354 16.30 34.47 -6.62
CA SER A 354 16.89 35.80 -6.39
C SER A 354 18.26 35.73 -5.71
N PHE A 355 18.90 34.55 -5.72
CA PHE A 355 20.26 34.37 -5.22
C PHE A 355 21.20 33.98 -6.35
#